data_AF-A0AAV9U5Q6-F1
#
_entry.id   AF-A0AAV9U5Q6-F1
#
_cell.length_a   1.000
_cell.length_b   1.000
_cell.length_c   1.000
_cell.angle_alpha   90.00
_cell.angle_beta   90.00
_cell.angle_gamma   90.00
#
_symmetry.space_group_name_H-M   'P 1'
#
loop_
_entity.id
_entity.type
_entity.pdbx_description
1 polymer ?
#
loop_
_entity_poly.entity_id
_entity_poly.type
_entity_poly.pdbx_seq_one_letter_code
_entity_poly.pdbx_strand_id
1 'polypeptide(L)'
;MVSWATLQTILFLFGPILIPKLIAVFRSLNIRKAPTRALDHRTKFSLNILALATLLALISSAPFFQSENLLKATGARLLLTPNDVLLHRVETLRSRQGQGGLSGDDALLLNMLRTREGRLLYATYGPRPLTECTWCSISDPTSYLYYSAPTIAAPHVLNIIILGVVTSSLSSRVMRSFRIAATVSGLGVALAEFIFLYSHDFLGNTQATTLTDIDWYHWRLLTYRGLAIAIVDCLLGIVAYLSATGRYGPDETSDLERIEAISKTLDVGLSQVRTSLFVKSTTTRNESSMGTASEFWRVEAANRRNVASQLEDTKNQVLERVNLDSINDEAFKFTSSLVDAITASKSPTHPLQ
;
A
#
# COMPACT_ATOMS: atom_id res chain seq x y z
N MET A 1 1.21 32.49 -5.12
CA MET A 1 0.04 31.89 -5.82
C MET A 1 0.48 31.51 -7.22
N VAL A 2 0.40 30.24 -7.62
CA VAL A 2 0.66 29.87 -9.03
C VAL A 2 -0.49 30.46 -9.84
N SER A 3 -0.21 31.47 -10.66
CA SER A 3 -1.27 32.09 -11.45
C SER A 3 -1.85 31.06 -12.42
N TRP A 4 -3.15 31.13 -12.69
CA TRP A 4 -3.81 30.29 -13.71
C TRP A 4 -3.06 30.37 -15.05
N ALA A 5 -2.52 31.56 -15.37
CA ALA A 5 -1.67 31.76 -16.53
C ALA A 5 -0.43 30.86 -16.49
N THR A 6 0.28 30.76 -15.35
CA THR A 6 1.46 29.89 -15.21
C THR A 6 1.12 28.41 -15.37
N LEU A 7 -0.02 27.96 -14.82
CA LEU A 7 -0.50 26.59 -15.04
C LEU A 7 -0.86 26.35 -16.51
N GLN A 8 -1.46 27.33 -17.17
CA GLN A 8 -1.79 27.28 -18.58
C GLN A 8 -0.52 27.23 -19.44
N THR A 9 0.52 28.01 -19.13
CA THR A 9 1.80 27.97 -19.85
C THR A 9 2.51 26.63 -19.66
N ILE A 10 2.54 26.09 -18.44
CA ILE A 10 3.12 24.77 -18.17
C ILE A 10 2.33 23.68 -18.91
N LEU A 11 1.00 23.75 -18.89
CA LEU A 11 0.13 22.79 -19.57
C LEU A 11 0.24 22.89 -21.10
N PHE A 12 0.41 24.08 -21.68
CA PHE A 12 0.62 24.23 -23.12
C PHE A 12 2.03 23.85 -23.56
N LEU A 13 3.05 24.17 -22.76
CA LEU A 13 4.45 23.89 -23.08
C LEU A 13 4.76 22.41 -22.92
N PHE A 14 4.32 21.81 -21.82
CA PHE A 14 4.60 20.41 -21.51
C PHE A 14 3.45 19.47 -21.85
N GLY A 15 2.21 19.94 -21.99
CA GLY A 15 1.06 19.10 -22.32
C GLY A 15 1.27 18.20 -23.54
N PRO A 16 1.80 18.68 -24.68
CA PRO A 16 2.05 17.84 -25.85
C PRO A 16 3.04 16.69 -25.59
N ILE A 17 3.90 16.80 -24.57
CA ILE A 17 4.90 15.78 -24.21
C ILE A 17 4.43 14.92 -23.05
N LEU A 18 3.79 15.53 -22.04
CA LEU A 18 3.31 14.89 -20.83
C LEU A 18 2.00 14.15 -21.06
N ILE A 19 1.04 14.72 -21.77
CA ILE A 19 -0.28 14.11 -22.05
C ILE A 19 -0.15 12.76 -22.77
N PRO A 20 0.60 12.61 -23.89
CA PRO A 20 0.71 11.30 -24.53
C PRO A 20 1.45 10.29 -23.66
N LYS A 21 2.39 10.70 -22.81
CA LYS A 21 3.03 9.79 -21.84
C LYS A 21 2.10 9.41 -20.69
N LEU A 22 1.29 10.35 -20.19
CA LEU A 22 0.26 10.08 -19.18
C LEU A 22 -0.81 9.15 -19.73
N ILE A 23 -1.27 9.39 -20.97
CA ILE A 23 -2.20 8.52 -21.68
C ILE A 23 -1.56 7.17 -21.97
N ALA A 24 -0.29 7.10 -22.36
CA ALA A 24 0.41 5.83 -22.58
C ALA A 24 0.56 5.05 -21.26
N VAL A 25 0.90 5.72 -20.16
CA VAL A 25 0.92 5.12 -18.81
C VAL A 25 -0.48 4.63 -18.45
N PHE A 26 -1.52 5.46 -18.63
CA PHE A 26 -2.90 5.10 -18.30
C PHE A 26 -3.44 3.96 -19.17
N ARG A 27 -3.09 3.93 -20.46
CA ARG A 27 -3.41 2.82 -21.39
C ARG A 27 -2.57 1.57 -21.10
N SER A 28 -1.37 1.73 -20.54
CA SER A 28 -0.54 0.61 -20.08
C SER A 28 -1.02 0.02 -18.75
N LEU A 29 -1.90 0.72 -18.02
CA LEU A 29 -2.68 0.15 -16.91
C LEU A 29 -3.74 -0.80 -17.48
N ASN A 30 -3.30 -1.90 -18.10
CA ASN A 30 -4.19 -2.95 -18.57
C ASN A 30 -4.60 -3.80 -17.36
N ILE A 31 -5.63 -3.33 -16.64
CA ILE A 31 -6.19 -4.04 -15.49
C ILE A 31 -6.88 -5.30 -16.01
N ARG A 32 -6.21 -6.44 -15.87
CA ARG A 32 -6.74 -7.73 -16.33
C ARG A 32 -7.97 -8.11 -15.50
N LYS A 33 -9.08 -8.50 -16.14
CA LYS A 33 -10.28 -9.06 -15.49
C LYS A 33 -10.08 -10.55 -15.12
N ALA A 34 -8.91 -10.89 -14.59
CA ALA A 34 -8.57 -12.25 -14.18
C ALA A 34 -9.17 -12.56 -12.78
N PRO A 35 -9.47 -13.84 -12.47
CA PRO A 35 -9.87 -14.24 -11.13
C PRO A 35 -8.78 -13.87 -10.12
N THR A 36 -9.18 -13.30 -8.98
CA THR A 36 -8.27 -12.76 -7.98
C THR A 36 -7.43 -13.84 -7.34
N ARG A 37 -6.10 -13.72 -7.45
CA ARG A 37 -5.17 -14.51 -6.63
C ARG A 37 -5.28 -14.07 -5.16
N ALA A 38 -5.27 -15.04 -4.23
CA ALA A 38 -5.22 -14.75 -2.82
C ALA A 38 -3.92 -14.02 -2.45
N LEU A 39 -4.03 -12.96 -1.64
CA LEU A 39 -2.86 -12.18 -1.21
C LEU A 39 -2.01 -12.98 -0.22
N ASP A 40 -0.69 -12.97 -0.45
CA ASP A 40 0.30 -13.47 0.50
C ASP A 40 0.25 -12.69 1.81
N HIS A 41 0.55 -13.37 2.93
CA HIS A 41 0.50 -12.78 4.27
C HIS A 41 1.45 -11.58 4.39
N ARG A 42 2.63 -11.66 3.75
CA ARG A 42 3.61 -10.57 3.74
C ARG A 42 3.10 -9.34 3.00
N THR A 43 2.41 -9.53 1.88
CA THR A 43 1.79 -8.43 1.13
C THR A 43 0.69 -7.75 1.93
N LYS A 44 -0.16 -8.52 2.61
CA LYS A 44 -1.20 -7.96 3.50
C LYS A 44 -0.59 -7.10 4.60
N PHE A 45 0.47 -7.59 5.25
CA PHE A 45 1.18 -6.85 6.29
C PHE A 45 1.73 -5.52 5.78
N SER A 46 2.42 -5.53 4.63
CA SER A 46 2.96 -4.34 3.99
C SER A 46 1.89 -3.33 3.57
N LEU A 47 0.76 -3.80 3.04
CA LEU A 47 -0.40 -2.95 2.70
C LEU A 47 -1.05 -2.34 3.94
N ASN A 48 -1.14 -3.09 5.05
CA ASN A 48 -1.67 -2.57 6.31
C ASN A 48 -0.78 -1.47 6.89
N ILE A 49 0.55 -1.62 6.84
CA ILE A 49 1.49 -0.56 7.25
C ILE A 49 1.29 0.69 6.39
N LEU A 50 1.20 0.53 5.07
CA LEU A 50 1.03 1.65 4.15
C LEU A 50 -0.33 2.34 4.34
N ALA A 51 -1.39 1.58 4.60
CA ALA A 51 -2.71 2.10 4.94
C ALA A 51 -2.67 2.90 6.25
N LEU A 52 -1.99 2.38 7.28
CA LEU A 52 -1.81 3.08 8.54
C LEU A 52 -1.00 4.39 8.36
N ALA A 53 0.08 4.36 7.58
CA ALA A 53 0.87 5.55 7.25
C ALA A 53 0.03 6.60 6.51
N THR A 54 -0.77 6.17 5.54
CA THR A 54 -1.71 7.03 4.81
C THR A 54 -2.72 7.68 5.77
N LEU A 55 -3.31 6.90 6.69
CA LEU A 55 -4.25 7.42 7.68
C LEU A 55 -3.58 8.42 8.63
N LEU A 56 -2.38 8.13 9.13
CA LEU A 56 -1.60 9.04 9.97
C LEU A 56 -1.28 10.35 9.24
N ALA A 57 -0.91 10.27 7.95
CA ALA A 57 -0.65 11.45 7.13
C ALA A 57 -1.91 12.30 6.95
N LEU A 58 -3.08 11.68 6.70
CA LEU A 58 -4.36 12.37 6.63
C LEU A 58 -4.78 13.00 7.96
N ILE A 59 -4.62 12.27 9.07
CA ILE A 59 -4.90 12.77 10.42
C ILE A 59 -4.01 13.97 10.73
N SER A 60 -2.72 13.91 10.42
CA SER A 60 -1.79 15.03 10.62
C SER A 60 -2.10 16.25 9.74
N SER A 61 -2.83 16.05 8.63
CA SER A 61 -3.30 17.14 7.77
C SER A 61 -4.50 17.87 8.38
N ALA A 62 -5.19 17.27 9.35
CA ALA A 62 -6.36 17.89 9.96
C ALA A 62 -5.92 19.09 10.84
N PRO A 63 -6.67 20.21 10.82
CA PRO A 63 -6.31 21.43 11.53
C PRO A 63 -6.30 21.25 13.06
N PHE A 64 -6.94 20.20 13.57
CA PHE A 64 -6.98 19.87 15.00
C PHE A 64 -5.59 19.49 15.56
N PHE A 65 -4.73 18.87 14.75
CA PHE A 65 -3.38 18.44 15.17
C PHE A 65 -2.31 19.48 14.85
N GLN A 66 -2.69 20.65 14.32
CA GLN A 66 -1.78 21.73 13.98
C GLN A 66 -1.67 22.72 15.15
N SER A 67 -0.56 23.45 15.20
CA SER A 67 -0.38 24.51 16.19
C SER A 67 -1.44 25.60 16.02
N GLU A 68 -1.91 26.16 17.15
CA GLU A 68 -2.89 27.25 17.12
C GLU A 68 -2.29 28.49 16.44
N ASN A 69 -3.00 29.05 15.47
CA ASN A 69 -2.65 30.34 14.90
C ASN A 69 -3.21 31.45 15.79
N LEU A 70 -2.32 32.09 16.56
CA LEU A 70 -2.65 33.12 17.54
C LEU A 70 -3.38 34.31 16.90
N LEU A 71 -2.95 34.75 15.71
CA LEU A 71 -3.55 35.88 15.01
C LEU A 71 -4.93 35.53 14.45
N LYS A 72 -5.10 34.31 13.94
CA LYS A 72 -6.39 33.82 13.47
C LYS A 72 -7.37 33.61 14.64
N ALA A 73 -6.89 33.05 15.75
CA ALA A 73 -7.70 32.77 16.94
C ALA A 73 -8.16 34.06 17.66
N THR A 74 -7.32 35.09 17.69
CA THR A 74 -7.67 36.42 18.24
C THR A 74 -8.40 37.33 17.25
N GLY A 75 -8.60 36.89 15.99
CA GLY A 75 -9.18 37.70 14.93
C GLY A 75 -8.36 38.97 14.63
N ALA A 76 -7.05 38.93 14.86
CA ALA A 76 -6.14 40.06 14.65
C ALA A 76 -5.74 40.15 13.18
N ARG A 77 -5.98 41.31 12.55
CA ARG A 77 -5.49 41.60 11.21
C ARG A 77 -3.96 41.70 11.25
N LEU A 78 -3.28 41.04 10.30
CA LEU A 78 -1.82 40.87 10.29
C LEU A 78 -1.08 42.19 10.52
N LEU A 79 -1.34 43.22 9.72
CA LEU A 79 -0.57 44.47 9.78
C LEU A 79 -1.28 45.61 10.52
N LEU A 80 -2.61 45.60 10.58
CA LEU A 80 -3.41 46.73 11.10
C LEU A 80 -3.58 46.73 12.62
N THR A 81 -3.47 45.57 13.27
CA THR A 81 -3.77 45.46 14.70
C THR A 81 -2.65 46.08 15.53
N PRO A 82 -2.92 47.06 16.41
CA PRO A 82 -1.93 47.59 17.34
C PRO A 82 -1.43 46.51 18.31
N ASN A 83 -0.18 46.64 18.78
CA ASN A 83 0.45 45.64 19.66
C ASN A 83 -0.29 45.49 21.00
N ASP A 84 -0.76 46.60 21.57
CA ASP A 84 -1.46 46.59 22.86
C ASP A 84 -2.80 45.86 22.77
N VAL A 85 -3.51 46.05 21.65
CA VAL A 85 -4.77 45.34 21.36
C VAL A 85 -4.52 43.86 21.16
N LEU A 86 -3.42 43.49 20.48
CA LEU A 86 -3.05 42.09 20.29
C LEU A 86 -2.72 41.42 21.63
N LEU A 87 -1.91 42.06 22.47
CA LEU A 87 -1.54 41.54 23.80
C LEU A 87 -2.78 41.30 24.66
N HIS A 88 -3.68 42.29 24.75
CA HIS A 88 -4.90 42.17 25.55
C HIS A 88 -5.84 41.08 25.01
N ARG A 89 -5.90 40.88 23.68
CA ARG A 89 -6.67 39.78 23.08
C ARG A 89 -6.07 38.41 23.39
N VAL A 90 -4.76 38.28 23.37
CA VAL A 90 -4.07 37.04 23.73
C VAL A 90 -4.29 36.69 25.19
N GLU A 91 -4.20 37.66 26.10
CA GLU A 91 -4.54 37.49 27.52
C GLU A 91 -5.95 36.95 27.71
N THR A 92 -6.94 37.54 27.02
CA THR A 92 -8.33 37.06 27.11
C THR A 92 -8.51 35.67 26.52
N LEU A 93 -7.78 35.32 25.46
CA LEU A 93 -7.81 33.98 24.86
C LEU A 93 -7.23 32.93 25.82
N ARG A 94 -6.09 33.22 26.45
CA ARG A 94 -5.42 32.34 27.42
C ARG A 94 -6.25 32.17 28.69
N SER A 95 -6.86 33.24 29.18
CA SER A 95 -7.81 33.17 30.31
C SER A 95 -9.03 32.28 30.00
N ARG A 96 -9.59 32.37 28.78
CA ARG A 96 -10.68 31.46 28.33
C ARG A 96 -10.24 30.01 28.22
N GLN A 97 -8.97 29.76 27.90
CA GLN A 97 -8.38 28.42 27.88
C GLN A 97 -8.03 27.89 29.28
N GLY A 98 -8.26 28.67 30.34
CA GLY A 98 -8.00 28.28 31.73
C GLY A 98 -6.53 28.43 32.15
N GLN A 99 -5.71 29.14 31.38
CA GLN A 99 -4.32 29.44 31.73
C GLN A 99 -4.25 30.69 32.60
N GLY A 100 -3.48 30.64 33.69
CA GLY A 100 -3.36 31.70 34.70
C GLY A 100 -2.57 32.95 34.26
N GLY A 101 -2.27 33.11 32.98
CA GLY A 101 -1.47 34.22 32.43
C GLY A 101 -0.80 33.87 31.10
N LEU A 102 0.05 34.76 30.60
CA LEU A 102 0.89 34.49 29.42
C LEU A 102 1.97 33.46 29.76
N SER A 103 2.17 32.50 28.86
CA SER A 103 3.35 31.64 28.90
C SER A 103 4.61 32.44 28.55
N GLY A 104 5.78 31.96 28.99
CA GLY A 104 7.08 32.54 28.59
C GLY A 104 7.24 32.58 27.06
N ASP A 105 6.80 31.53 26.37
CA ASP A 105 6.82 31.44 24.91
C ASP A 105 5.88 32.48 24.26
N ASP A 106 4.72 32.74 24.87
CA ASP A 106 3.78 33.75 24.38
C ASP A 106 4.38 35.15 24.48
N ALA A 107 5.11 35.45 25.57
CA ALA A 107 5.78 36.73 25.74
C ALA A 107 6.89 36.94 24.69
N LEU A 108 7.69 35.91 24.41
CA LEU A 108 8.72 35.95 23.37
C LEU A 108 8.10 36.13 21.97
N LEU A 109 7.03 35.37 21.67
CA LEU A 109 6.33 35.48 20.41
C LEU A 109 5.70 36.88 20.24
N LEU A 110 5.04 37.41 21.26
CA LEU A 110 4.46 38.75 21.23
C LEU A 110 5.52 39.83 21.02
N ASN A 111 6.71 39.67 21.59
CA ASN A 111 7.83 40.58 21.35
C ASN A 111 8.25 40.56 19.87
N MET A 112 8.34 39.37 19.25
CA MET A 112 8.65 39.23 17.81
C MET A 112 7.56 39.81 16.91
N LEU A 113 6.28 39.67 17.30
CA LEU A 113 5.14 40.21 16.55
C LEU A 113 4.99 41.75 16.67
N ARG A 114 5.85 42.43 17.45
CA ARG A 114 5.82 43.91 17.53
C ARG A 114 6.21 44.58 16.23
N THR A 115 7.11 43.96 15.47
CA THR A 115 7.62 44.47 14.19
C THR A 115 6.76 43.98 13.03
N ARG A 116 6.72 44.76 11.93
CA ARG A 116 5.96 44.40 10.73
C ARG A 116 6.50 43.10 10.11
N GLU A 117 7.82 43.01 10.02
CA GLU A 117 8.55 41.90 9.44
C GLU A 117 8.34 40.62 10.26
N GLY A 118 8.34 40.71 11.59
CA GLY A 118 8.08 39.57 12.47
C GLY A 118 6.70 38.95 12.25
N ARG A 119 5.68 39.77 11.95
CA ARG A 119 4.33 39.27 11.61
C ARG A 119 4.28 38.58 10.25
N LEU A 120 5.03 39.05 9.25
CA LEU A 120 5.13 38.39 7.94
C LEU A 120 5.88 37.05 8.05
N LEU A 121 6.96 37.02 8.83
CA LEU A 121 7.71 35.80 9.13
C LEU A 121 6.85 34.78 9.89
N TYR A 122 6.00 35.24 10.81
CA TYR A 122 5.03 34.39 11.52
C TYR A 122 4.04 33.69 10.58
N ALA A 123 3.50 34.39 9.59
CA ALA A 123 2.60 33.79 8.61
C ALA A 123 3.31 32.72 7.75
N THR A 124 4.61 32.89 7.51
CA THR A 124 5.43 32.04 6.64
C THR A 124 5.98 30.80 7.35
N TYR A 125 6.65 31.00 8.50
CA TYR A 125 7.38 29.95 9.22
C TYR A 125 6.66 29.43 10.47
N GLY A 126 5.62 30.13 10.95
CA GLY A 126 4.88 29.75 12.15
C GLY A 126 5.57 30.17 13.47
N PRO A 127 5.02 29.75 14.62
CA PRO A 127 5.47 30.21 15.95
C PRO A 127 6.85 29.67 16.37
N ARG A 128 7.14 28.39 16.12
CA ARG A 128 8.32 27.72 16.71
C ARG A 128 9.66 28.33 16.30
N PRO A 129 9.91 28.63 15.01
CA PRO A 129 11.17 29.27 14.61
C PRO A 129 11.36 30.67 15.21
N LEU A 130 10.28 31.34 15.61
CA LEU A 130 10.33 32.68 16.20
C LEU A 130 10.58 32.65 17.71
N THR A 131 10.23 31.56 18.40
CA THR A 131 10.39 31.42 19.85
C THR A 131 11.62 30.59 20.23
N GLU A 132 11.93 29.54 19.47
CA GLU A 132 12.99 28.57 19.80
C GLU A 132 14.35 28.88 19.12
N CYS A 133 14.38 29.71 18.07
CA CYS A 133 15.64 30.04 17.37
C CYS A 133 16.38 31.20 18.03
N THR A 134 17.59 30.92 18.56
CA THR A 134 18.43 31.93 19.25
C THR A 134 19.34 32.74 18.33
N TRP A 135 19.64 32.23 17.13
CA TRP A 135 20.57 32.83 16.17
C TRP A 135 19.88 33.45 14.94
N CYS A 136 18.57 33.26 14.81
CA CYS A 136 17.79 33.84 13.72
C CYS A 136 17.61 35.35 13.95
N SER A 137 17.74 36.13 12.88
CA SER A 137 17.52 37.59 12.90
C SER A 137 16.48 37.99 11.86
N ILE A 138 15.68 39.00 12.18
CA ILE A 138 14.71 39.60 11.25
C ILE A 138 15.40 40.20 10.01
N SER A 139 16.66 40.66 10.16
CA SER A 139 17.45 41.22 9.06
C SER A 139 17.84 40.18 8.01
N ASP A 140 17.88 38.90 8.38
CA ASP A 140 18.16 37.78 7.49
C ASP A 140 17.05 36.73 7.56
N PRO A 141 15.99 36.86 6.73
CA PRO A 141 14.89 35.91 6.67
C PRO A 141 15.31 34.47 6.35
N THR A 142 16.48 34.26 5.74
CA THR A 142 16.95 32.93 5.35
C THR A 142 17.41 32.10 6.56
N SER A 143 17.83 32.76 7.64
CA SER A 143 18.16 32.08 8.90
C SER A 143 16.98 31.26 9.45
N TYR A 144 15.74 31.77 9.32
CA TYR A 144 14.53 31.03 9.73
C TYR A 144 14.23 29.81 8.84
N LEU A 145 14.58 29.88 7.55
CA LEU A 145 14.46 28.75 6.63
C LEU A 145 15.40 27.62 7.06
N TYR A 146 16.66 27.93 7.33
CA TYR A 146 17.64 26.92 7.75
C TYR A 146 17.28 26.28 9.08
N TYR A 147 16.76 27.06 10.03
CA TYR A 147 16.25 26.53 11.29
C TYR A 147 15.04 25.61 11.11
N SER A 148 14.09 25.97 10.23
CA SER A 148 12.87 25.19 10.01
C SER A 148 13.08 23.96 9.10
N ALA A 149 14.11 23.95 8.26
CA ALA A 149 14.36 22.88 7.28
C ALA A 149 14.39 21.46 7.89
N PRO A 150 15.06 21.18 9.02
CA PRO A 150 15.02 19.84 9.64
C PRO A 150 13.62 19.43 10.08
N THR A 151 12.84 20.36 10.63
CA THR A 151 11.46 20.08 11.09
C THR A 151 10.51 19.80 9.92
N ILE A 152 10.78 20.40 8.76
CA ILE A 152 10.05 20.16 7.52
C ILE A 152 10.46 18.83 6.89
N ALA A 153 11.76 18.51 6.91
CA ALA A 153 12.31 17.28 6.35
C ALA A 153 11.94 16.02 7.16
N ALA A 154 11.81 16.14 8.49
CA ALA A 154 11.54 15.02 9.40
C ALA A 154 10.36 14.11 8.97
N PRO A 155 9.14 14.60 8.69
CA PRO A 155 8.03 13.75 8.23
C PRO A 155 8.30 13.06 6.89
N HIS A 156 9.07 13.68 5.99
CA HIS A 156 9.47 13.04 4.73
C HIS A 156 10.48 11.93 4.93
N VAL A 157 11.48 12.15 5.79
CA VAL A 157 12.45 11.13 6.16
C VAL A 157 11.73 9.94 6.78
N LEU A 158 10.79 10.21 7.70
CA LEU A 158 9.95 9.17 8.29
C LEU A 158 9.15 8.41 7.23
N ASN A 159 8.52 9.11 6.28
CA ASN A 159 7.78 8.44 5.20
C ASN A 159 8.70 7.59 4.32
N ILE A 160 9.87 8.10 3.94
CA ILE A 160 10.86 7.35 3.15
C ILE A 160 11.33 6.09 3.89
N ILE A 161 11.49 6.16 5.22
CA ILE A 161 11.80 4.98 6.05
C ILE A 161 10.65 3.97 5.99
N ILE A 162 9.39 4.41 6.15
CA ILE A 162 8.22 3.53 6.03
C ILE A 162 8.16 2.87 4.66
N LEU A 163 8.32 3.64 3.58
CA LEU A 163 8.39 3.13 2.21
C LEU A 163 9.54 2.14 2.04
N GLY A 164 10.69 2.40 2.65
CA GLY A 164 11.84 1.50 2.68
C GLY A 164 11.52 0.17 3.37
N VAL A 165 10.83 0.19 4.51
CA VAL A 165 10.40 -1.02 5.24
C VAL A 165 9.38 -1.81 4.42
N VAL A 166 8.36 -1.15 3.88
CA VAL A 166 7.29 -1.75 3.07
C VAL A 166 7.81 -2.39 1.78
N THR A 167 8.90 -1.86 1.23
CA THR A 167 9.55 -2.37 -0.01
C THR A 167 10.80 -3.22 0.25
N SER A 168 11.12 -3.50 1.51
CA SER A 168 12.31 -4.26 1.92
C SER A 168 12.23 -5.76 1.60
N SER A 169 13.30 -6.51 1.91
CA SER A 169 13.35 -7.97 1.76
C SER A 169 12.38 -8.73 2.66
N LEU A 170 11.90 -8.11 3.74
CA LEU A 170 10.87 -8.64 4.62
C LEU A 170 9.48 -8.65 3.94
N SER A 171 9.32 -7.83 2.89
CA SER A 171 8.10 -7.75 2.10
C SER A 171 8.05 -8.78 0.98
N SER A 172 6.90 -8.89 0.33
CA SER A 172 6.71 -9.74 -0.84
C SER A 172 7.55 -9.28 -2.04
N ARG A 173 7.83 -10.19 -2.98
CA ARG A 173 8.63 -9.93 -4.19
C ARG A 173 8.08 -8.76 -5.01
N VAL A 174 6.76 -8.65 -5.12
CA VAL A 174 6.07 -7.56 -5.82
C VAL A 174 6.36 -6.19 -5.21
N MET A 175 6.39 -6.08 -3.89
CA MET A 175 6.67 -4.80 -3.21
C MET A 175 8.12 -4.35 -3.41
N ARG A 176 9.04 -5.31 -3.57
CA ARG A 176 10.45 -5.02 -3.80
C ARG A 176 10.70 -4.35 -5.14
N SER A 177 9.95 -4.69 -6.19
CA SER A 177 10.14 -4.06 -7.51
C SER A 177 9.76 -2.58 -7.51
N PHE A 178 8.88 -2.15 -6.61
CA PHE A 178 8.47 -0.74 -6.49
C PHE A 178 9.41 0.10 -5.61
N ARG A 179 10.48 -0.47 -5.04
CA ARG A 179 11.39 0.24 -4.14
C ARG A 179 11.93 1.55 -4.73
N ILE A 180 12.45 1.51 -5.96
CA ILE A 180 13.03 2.70 -6.62
C ILE A 180 11.95 3.76 -6.83
N ALA A 181 10.78 3.36 -7.35
CA ALA A 181 9.66 4.27 -7.59
C ALA A 181 9.17 4.91 -6.29
N ALA A 182 9.01 4.12 -5.22
CA ALA A 182 8.62 4.60 -3.91
C ALA A 182 9.65 5.61 -3.35
N THR A 183 10.94 5.28 -3.35
CA THR A 183 11.99 6.19 -2.85
C THR A 183 12.10 7.47 -3.66
N VAL A 184 12.00 7.39 -5.00
CA VAL A 184 12.05 8.56 -5.88
C VAL A 184 10.83 9.45 -5.68
N SER A 185 9.64 8.86 -5.54
CA SER A 185 8.42 9.61 -5.28
C SER A 185 8.44 10.32 -3.93
N GLY A 186 8.87 9.64 -2.85
CA GLY A 186 9.01 10.25 -1.53
C GLY A 186 10.04 11.38 -1.51
N LEU A 187 11.20 11.18 -2.15
CA LEU A 187 12.20 12.24 -2.28
C LEU A 187 11.70 13.41 -3.14
N GLY A 188 10.94 13.11 -4.20
CA GLY A 188 10.35 14.11 -5.07
C GLY A 188 9.37 15.03 -4.33
N VAL A 189 8.52 14.48 -3.46
CA VAL A 189 7.61 15.27 -2.61
C VAL A 189 8.40 16.14 -1.64
N ALA A 190 9.44 15.60 -1.00
CA ALA A 190 10.29 16.35 -0.07
C ALA A 190 11.00 17.54 -0.75
N LEU A 191 11.58 17.31 -1.93
CA LEU A 191 12.24 18.35 -2.72
C LEU A 191 11.25 19.39 -3.22
N ALA A 192 10.07 18.97 -3.67
CA ALA A 192 9.02 19.90 -4.10
C ALA A 192 8.61 20.84 -2.96
N GLU A 193 8.38 20.31 -1.75
CA GLU A 193 8.06 21.12 -0.57
C GLU A 193 9.17 22.13 -0.25
N PHE A 194 10.43 21.69 -0.25
CA PHE A 194 11.56 22.58 -0.01
C PHE A 194 11.68 23.70 -1.05
N ILE A 195 11.50 23.38 -2.33
CA ILE A 195 11.52 24.36 -3.43
C ILE A 195 10.36 25.35 -3.28
N PHE A 196 9.16 24.88 -2.93
CA PHE A 196 8.00 25.76 -2.72
C PHE A 196 8.20 26.72 -1.56
N LEU A 197 8.85 26.28 -0.47
CA LEU A 197 9.15 27.16 0.66
C LEU A 197 10.29 28.13 0.32
N TYR A 198 11.36 27.66 -0.31
CA TYR A 198 12.49 28.50 -0.71
C TYR A 198 12.10 29.60 -1.72
N SER A 199 11.22 29.27 -2.67
CA SER A 199 10.71 30.21 -3.68
C SER A 199 9.55 31.09 -3.20
N HIS A 200 9.13 30.95 -1.95
CA HIS A 200 8.00 31.72 -1.42
C HIS A 200 8.41 33.16 -1.09
N ASP A 201 7.71 34.11 -1.68
CA ASP A 201 7.83 35.53 -1.32
C ASP A 201 6.92 35.86 -0.11
N PHE A 202 7.54 36.06 1.04
CA PHE A 202 6.84 36.44 2.28
C PHE A 202 6.29 37.88 2.24
N LEU A 203 6.75 38.72 1.32
CA LEU A 203 6.25 40.09 1.15
C LEU A 203 4.86 40.14 0.50
N GLY A 204 4.38 39.04 -0.09
CA GLY A 204 3.03 38.98 -0.67
C GLY A 204 1.91 39.32 0.32
N ASN A 205 2.11 39.03 1.61
CA ASN A 205 1.15 39.35 2.67
C ASN A 205 1.13 40.84 3.08
N THR A 206 1.98 41.68 2.50
CA THR A 206 2.02 43.12 2.80
C THR A 206 0.79 43.88 2.31
N GLN A 207 0.12 43.36 1.27
CA GLN A 207 -1.08 43.95 0.66
C GLN A 207 -2.38 43.43 1.29
N ALA A 208 -2.32 42.37 2.10
CA ALA A 208 -3.49 41.77 2.72
C ALA A 208 -4.02 42.64 3.86
N THR A 209 -5.27 43.12 3.71
CA THR A 209 -5.95 43.96 4.73
C THR A 209 -6.98 43.18 5.54
N THR A 210 -7.57 42.12 4.95
CA THR A 210 -8.57 41.25 5.58
C THR A 210 -7.96 39.92 6.00
N LEU A 211 -8.53 39.27 7.02
CA LEU A 211 -8.09 37.96 7.51
C LEU A 211 -8.17 36.83 6.48
N THR A 212 -9.13 36.93 5.55
CA THR A 212 -9.35 35.96 4.47
C THR A 212 -8.31 36.04 3.37
N ASP A 213 -7.70 37.23 3.21
CA ASP A 213 -6.78 37.53 2.11
C ASP A 213 -5.33 37.19 2.51
N ILE A 214 -5.10 36.92 3.80
CA ILE A 214 -3.79 36.53 4.32
C ILE A 214 -3.49 35.09 3.91
N ASP A 215 -2.34 34.91 3.30
CA ASP A 215 -1.79 33.59 3.04
C ASP A 215 -1.09 33.05 4.29
N TRP A 216 -1.77 32.18 5.03
CA TRP A 216 -1.22 31.45 6.17
C TRP A 216 -0.37 30.27 5.70
N TYR A 217 0.76 30.59 5.07
CA TYR A 217 1.60 29.64 4.35
C TYR A 217 2.03 28.46 5.22
N HIS A 218 2.49 28.69 6.46
CA HIS A 218 2.92 27.63 7.37
C HIS A 218 1.85 26.54 7.56
N TRP A 219 0.63 26.92 7.97
CA TRP A 219 -0.47 25.98 8.22
C TRP A 219 -0.96 25.30 6.94
N ARG A 220 -0.96 26.04 5.83
CA ARG A 220 -1.31 25.47 4.52
C ARG A 220 -0.29 24.43 4.07
N LEU A 221 1.00 24.68 4.30
CA LEU A 221 2.10 23.76 4.01
C LEU A 221 1.94 22.46 4.81
N LEU A 222 1.64 22.54 6.11
CA LEU A 222 1.38 21.37 6.96
C LEU A 222 0.26 20.48 6.39
N THR A 223 -0.81 21.11 5.90
CA THR A 223 -1.97 20.43 5.31
C THR A 223 -1.61 19.78 3.97
N TYR A 224 -0.93 20.51 3.08
CA TYR A 224 -0.52 19.98 1.78
C TYR A 224 0.52 18.88 1.88
N ARG A 225 1.43 18.96 2.85
CA ARG A 225 2.43 17.92 3.11
C ARG A 225 1.79 16.58 3.43
N GLY A 226 0.87 16.54 4.40
CA GLY A 226 0.22 15.30 4.77
C GLY A 226 -0.68 14.76 3.65
N LEU A 227 -1.35 15.64 2.88
CA LEU A 227 -2.09 15.24 1.68
C LEU A 227 -1.19 14.66 0.59
N ALA A 228 -0.04 15.28 0.31
CA ALA A 228 0.89 14.83 -0.71
C ALA A 228 1.49 13.46 -0.36
N ILE A 229 1.87 13.26 0.90
CA ILE A 229 2.33 11.95 1.42
C ILE A 229 1.22 10.91 1.26
N ALA A 230 -0.01 11.23 1.71
CA ALA A 230 -1.13 10.31 1.62
C ALA A 230 -1.48 9.92 0.16
N ILE A 231 -1.38 10.85 -0.80
CA ILE A 231 -1.61 10.55 -2.21
C ILE A 231 -0.56 9.58 -2.75
N VAL A 232 0.73 9.83 -2.47
CA VAL A 232 1.81 8.94 -2.93
C VAL A 232 1.67 7.55 -2.34
N ASP A 233 1.42 7.44 -1.04
CA ASP A 233 1.26 6.17 -0.34
C ASP A 233 0.01 5.41 -0.83
N CYS A 234 -1.09 6.13 -1.06
CA CYS A 234 -2.33 5.56 -1.60
C CYS A 234 -2.12 5.02 -3.02
N LEU A 235 -1.49 5.80 -3.91
CA LEU A 235 -1.19 5.37 -5.27
C LEU A 235 -0.27 4.14 -5.28
N LEU A 236 0.77 4.15 -4.45
CA LEU A 236 1.66 3.00 -4.29
C LEU A 236 0.90 1.78 -3.79
N GLY A 237 0.02 1.95 -2.78
CA GLY A 237 -0.82 0.89 -2.23
C GLY A 237 -1.79 0.28 -3.24
N ILE A 238 -2.43 1.11 -4.06
CA ILE A 238 -3.33 0.65 -5.13
C ILE A 238 -2.54 -0.14 -6.17
N VAL A 239 -1.42 0.39 -6.65
CA VAL A 239 -0.58 -0.27 -7.66
C VAL A 239 0.00 -1.58 -7.11
N ALA A 240 0.46 -1.58 -5.86
CA ALA A 240 0.92 -2.76 -5.15
C ALA A 240 -0.17 -3.84 -5.02
N TYR A 241 -1.39 -3.44 -4.65
CA TYR A 241 -2.53 -4.34 -4.52
C TYR A 241 -2.93 -4.97 -5.86
N LEU A 242 -3.00 -4.16 -6.91
CA LEU A 242 -3.29 -4.64 -8.27
C LEU A 242 -2.18 -5.56 -8.78
N SER A 243 -0.93 -5.29 -8.43
CA SER A 243 0.20 -6.14 -8.82
C SER A 243 0.20 -7.48 -8.08
N ALA A 244 -0.06 -7.46 -6.78
CA ALA A 244 -0.11 -8.68 -5.96
C ALA A 244 -1.29 -9.59 -6.28
N THR A 245 -2.39 -9.03 -6.80
CA THR A 245 -3.57 -9.79 -7.25
C THR A 245 -3.45 -10.30 -8.70
N GLY A 246 -2.32 -10.01 -9.38
CA GLY A 246 -2.09 -10.41 -10.77
C GLY A 246 -2.89 -9.61 -11.81
N ARG A 247 -3.48 -8.48 -11.40
CA ARG A 247 -4.27 -7.60 -12.28
C ARG A 247 -3.43 -6.58 -13.04
N TYR A 248 -2.28 -6.19 -12.48
CA TYR A 248 -1.35 -5.20 -13.03
C TYR A 248 0.10 -5.70 -12.96
N GLY A 249 0.94 -5.24 -13.88
CA GLY A 249 2.35 -5.64 -13.96
C GLY A 249 2.64 -6.67 -15.06
N PRO A 250 3.93 -6.83 -15.44
CA PRO A 250 4.35 -7.87 -16.36
C PRO A 250 3.99 -9.25 -15.79
N ASP A 251 3.63 -10.22 -16.65
CA ASP A 251 3.36 -11.59 -16.21
C ASP A 251 4.50 -12.06 -15.30
N GLU A 252 4.15 -12.57 -14.12
CA GLU A 252 4.99 -12.76 -12.92
C GLU A 252 6.19 -13.71 -13.11
N THR A 253 6.45 -14.10 -14.34
CA THR A 253 7.57 -14.90 -14.79
C THR A 253 8.24 -14.13 -15.91
N SER A 254 9.32 -13.41 -15.58
CA SER A 254 10.30 -13.05 -16.60
C SER A 254 10.57 -14.30 -17.44
N ASP A 255 10.53 -14.21 -18.78
CA ASP A 255 10.79 -15.36 -19.65
C ASP A 255 12.10 -16.06 -19.27
N LEU A 256 13.08 -15.28 -18.79
CA LEU A 256 14.33 -15.78 -18.25
C LEU A 256 14.17 -16.64 -16.98
N GLU A 257 13.34 -16.20 -16.03
CA GLU A 257 13.07 -16.93 -14.78
C GLU A 257 12.19 -18.16 -15.05
N ARG A 258 11.34 -18.10 -16.08
CA ARG A 258 10.59 -19.24 -16.61
C ARG A 258 11.53 -20.27 -17.23
N ILE A 259 12.45 -19.82 -18.08
CA ILE A 259 13.48 -20.67 -18.69
C ILE A 259 14.38 -21.27 -17.61
N GLU A 260 14.77 -20.51 -16.60
CA GLU A 260 15.58 -21.00 -15.47
C GLU A 260 14.82 -22.05 -14.64
N ALA A 261 13.55 -21.80 -14.33
CA ALA A 261 12.70 -22.76 -13.62
C ALA A 261 12.51 -24.05 -14.45
N ILE A 262 12.22 -23.93 -15.74
CA ILE A 262 12.11 -25.06 -16.66
C ILE A 262 13.44 -25.81 -16.75
N SER A 263 14.56 -25.10 -16.92
CA SER A 263 15.91 -25.68 -16.95
C SER A 263 16.20 -26.46 -15.67
N LYS A 264 15.88 -25.90 -14.51
CA LYS A 264 16.09 -26.57 -13.22
C LYS A 264 15.24 -27.82 -13.08
N THR A 265 13.98 -27.78 -13.49
CA THR A 265 13.12 -28.98 -13.50
C THR A 265 13.60 -30.01 -14.52
N LEU A 266 14.09 -29.55 -15.67
CA LEU A 266 14.64 -30.40 -16.71
C LEU A 266 15.93 -31.07 -16.24
N ASP A 267 16.82 -30.37 -15.56
CA ASP A 267 18.05 -30.94 -14.99
C ASP A 267 17.75 -32.02 -13.96
N VAL A 268 16.75 -31.80 -13.10
CA VAL A 268 16.29 -32.84 -12.14
C VAL A 268 15.77 -34.06 -12.90
N GLY A 269 14.88 -33.88 -13.89
CA GLY A 269 14.35 -34.98 -14.69
C GLY A 269 15.43 -35.73 -15.48
N LEU A 270 16.37 -34.99 -16.08
CA LEU A 270 17.47 -35.52 -16.88
C LEU A 270 18.46 -36.29 -16.00
N SER A 271 18.69 -35.82 -14.77
CA SER A 271 19.50 -36.57 -13.79
C SER A 271 18.86 -37.92 -13.44
N GLN A 272 17.54 -37.97 -13.21
CA GLN A 272 16.81 -39.22 -12.94
C GLN A 272 16.84 -40.18 -14.14
N VAL A 273 16.70 -39.65 -15.36
CA VAL A 273 16.80 -40.46 -16.58
C VAL A 273 18.22 -41.01 -16.73
N ARG A 274 19.25 -40.20 -16.51
CA ARG A 274 20.66 -40.64 -16.55
C ARG A 274 20.96 -41.73 -15.53
N THR A 275 20.49 -41.59 -14.29
CA THR A 275 20.68 -42.63 -13.28
C THR A 275 19.95 -43.92 -13.65
N SER A 276 18.72 -43.83 -14.16
CA SER A 276 17.98 -45.02 -14.61
C SER A 276 18.66 -45.74 -15.79
N LEU A 277 19.19 -44.99 -16.76
CA LEU A 277 19.97 -45.52 -17.89
C LEU A 277 21.26 -46.16 -17.41
N PHE A 278 21.96 -45.51 -16.47
CA PHE A 278 23.19 -46.05 -15.89
C PHE A 278 22.92 -47.37 -15.16
N VAL A 279 21.87 -47.44 -14.34
CA VAL A 279 21.45 -48.67 -13.67
C VAL A 279 21.13 -49.74 -14.70
N LYS A 280 20.28 -49.45 -15.69
CA LYS A 280 19.90 -50.41 -16.75
C LYS A 280 21.13 -50.92 -17.51
N SER A 281 22.00 -50.01 -17.95
CA SER A 281 23.24 -50.36 -18.65
C SER A 281 24.15 -51.24 -17.79
N THR A 282 24.29 -50.93 -16.50
CA THR A 282 25.11 -51.69 -15.56
C THR A 282 24.53 -53.09 -15.35
N THR A 283 23.21 -53.19 -15.17
CA THR A 283 22.51 -54.47 -15.05
C THR A 283 22.64 -55.32 -16.31
N THR A 284 22.57 -54.73 -17.51
CA THR A 284 22.69 -55.49 -18.77
C THR A 284 24.12 -55.89 -19.12
N ARG A 285 25.12 -55.15 -18.63
CA ARG A 285 26.53 -55.44 -18.91
C ARG A 285 27.15 -56.44 -17.93
N ASN A 286 26.62 -56.55 -16.71
CA ASN A 286 27.14 -57.45 -15.69
C ASN A 286 26.20 -58.65 -15.50
N GLU A 287 26.70 -59.84 -15.77
CA GLU A 287 25.91 -61.09 -15.76
C GLU A 287 25.33 -61.40 -14.37
N SER A 288 26.09 -61.14 -13.29
CA SER A 288 25.61 -61.35 -11.92
C SER A 288 24.44 -60.43 -11.55
N SER A 289 24.50 -59.16 -11.99
CA SER A 289 23.43 -58.18 -11.77
C SER A 289 22.20 -58.47 -12.62
N MET A 290 22.38 -59.00 -13.83
CA MET A 290 21.30 -59.45 -14.69
C MET A 290 20.53 -60.63 -14.05
N GLY A 291 21.27 -61.57 -13.46
CA GLY A 291 20.69 -62.70 -12.70
C GLY A 291 19.79 -62.21 -11.56
N THR A 292 20.31 -61.37 -10.67
CA THR A 292 19.54 -60.81 -9.54
C THR A 292 18.33 -59.99 -10.00
N ALA A 293 18.46 -59.19 -11.06
CA ALA A 293 17.34 -58.43 -11.59
C ALA A 293 16.25 -59.34 -12.18
N SER A 294 16.63 -60.39 -12.91
CA SER A 294 15.68 -61.36 -13.45
C SER A 294 14.93 -62.11 -12.35
N GLU A 295 15.62 -62.46 -11.26
CA GLU A 295 15.02 -63.10 -10.10
C GLU A 295 14.05 -62.17 -9.37
N PHE A 296 14.44 -60.91 -9.14
CA PHE A 296 13.56 -59.89 -8.57
C PHE A 296 12.27 -59.74 -9.37
N TRP A 297 12.36 -59.58 -10.69
CA TRP A 297 11.17 -59.44 -11.54
C TRP A 297 10.31 -60.69 -11.59
N ARG A 298 10.92 -61.88 -11.49
CA ARG A 298 10.18 -63.15 -11.40
C ARG A 298 9.40 -63.26 -10.08
N VAL A 299 10.02 -62.90 -8.96
CA VAL A 299 9.38 -62.88 -7.64
C VAL A 299 8.26 -61.85 -7.60
N GLU A 300 8.50 -60.64 -8.10
CA GLU A 300 7.51 -59.57 -8.15
C GLU A 300 6.32 -59.94 -9.06
N ALA A 301 6.56 -60.56 -10.22
CA ALA A 301 5.50 -61.04 -11.10
C ALA A 301 4.66 -62.14 -10.43
N ALA A 302 5.28 -63.05 -9.67
CA ALA A 302 4.57 -64.05 -8.87
C ALA A 302 3.75 -63.38 -7.76
N ASN A 303 4.33 -62.41 -7.06
CA ASN A 303 3.65 -61.66 -6.00
C ASN A 303 2.42 -60.91 -6.54
N ARG A 304 2.54 -60.24 -7.70
CA ARG A 304 1.39 -59.57 -8.35
C ARG A 304 0.28 -60.53 -8.73
N ARG A 305 0.61 -61.74 -9.20
CA ARG A 305 -0.40 -62.78 -9.48
C ARG A 305 -1.08 -63.28 -8.20
N ASN A 306 -0.32 -63.43 -7.11
CA ASN A 306 -0.87 -63.79 -5.81
C ASN A 306 -1.80 -62.70 -5.26
N VAL A 307 -1.41 -61.42 -5.38
CA VAL A 307 -2.27 -60.30 -4.98
C VAL A 307 -3.52 -60.21 -5.86
N ALA A 308 -3.40 -60.44 -7.17
CA ALA A 308 -4.54 -60.43 -8.08
C ALA A 308 -5.54 -61.55 -7.77
N SER A 309 -5.05 -62.78 -7.53
CA SER A 309 -5.91 -63.90 -7.12
C SER A 309 -6.56 -63.66 -5.76
N GLN A 310 -5.82 -63.14 -4.76
CA GLN A 310 -6.40 -62.76 -3.48
C GLN A 310 -7.48 -61.67 -3.62
N LEU A 311 -7.31 -60.72 -4.54
CA LEU A 311 -8.32 -59.70 -4.81
C LEU A 311 -9.59 -60.32 -5.43
N GLU A 312 -9.43 -61.27 -6.36
CA GLU A 312 -10.55 -62.01 -6.94
C GLU A 312 -11.28 -62.88 -5.90
N ASP A 313 -10.53 -63.60 -5.05
CA ASP A 313 -11.11 -64.41 -3.97
C ASP A 313 -11.84 -63.55 -2.94
N THR A 314 -11.26 -62.41 -2.56
CA THR A 314 -11.91 -61.45 -1.66
C THR A 314 -13.17 -60.88 -2.29
N LYS A 315 -13.13 -60.53 -3.58
CA LYS A 315 -14.30 -60.06 -4.32
C LYS A 315 -15.40 -61.13 -4.33
N ASN A 316 -15.06 -62.39 -4.60
CA ASN A 316 -16.02 -63.49 -4.62
C ASN A 316 -16.61 -63.78 -3.24
N GLN A 317 -15.79 -63.74 -2.18
CA GLN A 317 -16.26 -63.92 -0.80
C GLN A 317 -17.16 -62.77 -0.33
N VAL A 318 -16.89 -61.54 -0.77
CA VAL A 318 -17.77 -60.40 -0.52
C VAL A 318 -19.09 -60.53 -1.29
N LEU A 319 -19.05 -60.96 -2.55
CA LEU A 319 -20.25 -61.22 -3.36
C LEU A 319 -21.10 -62.36 -2.79
N GLU A 320 -20.49 -63.38 -2.17
CA GLU A 320 -21.20 -64.49 -1.52
C GLU A 320 -21.85 -64.06 -0.19
N ARG A 321 -21.20 -63.16 0.57
CA ARG A 321 -21.74 -62.63 1.84
C ARG A 321 -22.77 -61.53 1.63
N VAL A 322 -22.74 -60.85 0.49
CA VAL A 322 -23.70 -59.81 0.13
C VAL A 322 -24.82 -60.47 -0.66
N ASN A 323 -25.99 -60.64 -0.03
CA ASN A 323 -27.17 -61.15 -0.70
C ASN A 323 -27.69 -60.09 -1.70
N LEU A 324 -27.23 -60.18 -2.96
CA LEU A 324 -27.55 -59.25 -4.04
C LEU A 324 -29.06 -59.09 -4.25
N ASP A 325 -29.84 -60.15 -3.99
CA ASP A 325 -31.30 -60.12 -4.08
C ASP A 325 -31.91 -59.23 -2.99
N SER A 326 -31.37 -59.25 -1.77
CA SER A 326 -31.82 -58.35 -0.69
C SER A 326 -31.53 -56.88 -0.99
N ILE A 327 -30.41 -56.59 -1.64
CA ILE A 327 -30.05 -55.22 -2.05
C ILE A 327 -30.94 -54.76 -3.21
N ASN A 328 -31.22 -55.64 -4.18
CA ASN A 328 -32.15 -55.31 -5.27
C ASN A 328 -33.58 -55.11 -4.75
N ASP A 329 -34.03 -55.93 -3.81
CA ASP A 329 -35.34 -55.76 -3.16
C ASP A 329 -35.40 -54.46 -2.34
N GLU A 330 -34.33 -54.10 -1.63
CA GLU A 330 -34.25 -52.86 -0.87
C GLU A 330 -34.17 -51.63 -1.81
N ALA A 331 -33.42 -51.71 -2.90
CA ALA A 331 -33.37 -50.69 -3.94
C ALA A 331 -34.72 -50.55 -4.66
N PHE A 332 -35.43 -51.65 -4.91
CA PHE A 332 -36.75 -51.63 -5.52
C PHE A 332 -37.79 -51.04 -4.56
N LYS A 333 -37.77 -51.41 -3.27
CA LYS A 333 -38.62 -50.82 -2.23
C LYS A 333 -38.35 -49.33 -2.04
N PHE A 334 -37.07 -48.93 -2.07
CA PHE A 334 -36.70 -47.53 -2.01
C PHE A 334 -37.25 -46.77 -3.21
N THR A 335 -37.02 -47.29 -4.43
CA THR A 335 -37.51 -46.66 -5.66
C THR A 335 -39.04 -46.61 -5.70
N SER A 336 -39.74 -47.67 -5.29
CA SER A 336 -41.21 -47.69 -5.23
C SER A 336 -41.72 -46.69 -4.20
N SER A 337 -41.12 -46.62 -3.00
CA SER A 337 -41.50 -45.62 -1.98
C SER A 337 -41.27 -44.19 -2.45
N LEU A 338 -40.24 -43.96 -3.26
CA LEU A 338 -39.92 -42.64 -3.82
C LEU A 338 -40.91 -42.26 -4.93
N VAL A 339 -41.31 -43.22 -5.76
CA VAL A 339 -42.38 -43.05 -6.77
C VAL A 339 -43.74 -42.83 -6.10
N ASP A 340 -44.05 -43.56 -5.03
CA ASP A 340 -45.28 -43.40 -4.25
C ASP A 340 -45.32 -42.05 -3.52
N ALA A 341 -44.19 -41.59 -2.97
CA ALA A 341 -44.07 -40.25 -2.39
C ALA A 341 -44.23 -39.14 -3.43
N ILE A 342 -43.65 -39.32 -4.63
CA ILE A 342 -43.80 -38.37 -5.74
C ILE A 342 -45.25 -38.33 -6.22
N THR A 343 -45.90 -39.47 -6.39
CA THR A 343 -47.31 -39.54 -6.83
C THR A 343 -48.29 -39.03 -5.77
N ALA A 344 -48.04 -39.29 -4.48
CA ALA A 344 -48.79 -38.70 -3.37
C ALA A 344 -48.67 -37.16 -3.36
N SER A 345 -47.46 -36.62 -3.60
CA SER A 345 -47.26 -35.16 -3.70
C SER A 345 -47.91 -34.51 -4.94
N LYS A 346 -48.27 -35.32 -5.95
CA LYS A 346 -48.88 -34.88 -7.22
C LYS A 346 -50.41 -35.06 -7.25
N SER A 347 -51.04 -35.40 -6.12
CA SER A 347 -52.50 -35.43 -5.99
C SER A 347 -53.04 -34.05 -5.58
N PRO A 348 -53.64 -33.26 -6.49
CA PRO A 348 -54.31 -32.03 -6.12
C PRO A 348 -55.63 -32.36 -5.42
N THR A 349 -55.75 -31.85 -4.20
CA THR A 349 -57.01 -31.48 -3.59
C THR A 349 -57.85 -30.64 -4.57
N HIS A 350 -59.02 -31.14 -5.00
CA HIS A 350 -60.28 -30.40 -4.91
C HIS A 350 -61.48 -31.27 -5.36
N PRO A 351 -62.54 -31.38 -4.55
CA PRO A 351 -63.83 -31.90 -5.00
C PRO A 351 -64.59 -30.78 -5.74
N LEU A 352 -65.24 -31.15 -6.84
CA LEU A 352 -66.38 -30.43 -7.41
C LEU A 352 -67.62 -31.30 -7.23
N GLN A 353 -68.38 -31.00 -6.18
CA GLN A 353 -69.83 -30.75 -6.23
C GLN A 353 -70.25 -30.01 -4.97
#